data_AF-A0A524QRE2-F1
#
_entry.id   AF-A0A524QRE2-F1
#
_cell.length_a   1.000
_cell.length_b   1.000
_cell.length_c   1.000
_cell.angle_alpha   90.00
_cell.angle_beta   90.00
_cell.angle_gamma   90.00
#
_symmetry.space_group_name_H-M   'P 1'
#
loop_
_entity.id
_entity.type
_entity.pdbx_description
1 polymer ?
#
loop_
_entity_poly.entity_id
_entity_poly.type
_entity_poly.pdbx_seq_one_letter_code
_entity_poly.pdbx_strand_id
1 'polypeptide(L)' 'LGHTGRPKHAGPLTLCIYLLVNLGAILRVFGPATDLPTNIVLGVAAVAWSGSYLLFALVYGPFLLRPSIDE' A
#
# COMPACT_ATOMS: atom_id res chain seq x y z
N LEU A 1 14.44 -3.71 -15.24
CA LEU A 1 13.33 -2.83 -15.70
C LEU A 1 13.83 -1.39 -15.93
N GLY A 2 14.92 -1.23 -16.69
CA GLY A 2 15.50 0.05 -17.09
C GLY A 2 15.54 0.23 -18.62
N HIS A 3 14.83 -0.63 -19.36
CA HIS A 3 14.87 -0.67 -20.83
C HIS A 3 13.56 -0.22 -21.50
N THR A 4 12.52 0.15 -20.74
CA THR A 4 11.17 0.42 -21.28
C THR A 4 10.76 1.89 -21.31
N GLY A 5 11.64 2.84 -20.97
CA GLY A 5 11.40 4.28 -21.18
C GLY A 5 10.18 4.92 -20.47
N ARG A 6 9.34 4.14 -19.78
CA ARG A 6 8.22 4.68 -19.00
C ARG A 6 8.77 5.29 -17.72
N PRO A 7 8.48 6.58 -17.43
CA PRO A 7 8.84 7.12 -16.14
C PRO A 7 8.12 6.29 -15.09
N LYS A 8 8.87 5.55 -14.28
CA LYS A 8 8.35 5.01 -13.02
C LYS A 8 8.10 6.20 -12.12
N HIS A 9 6.99 6.89 -12.37
CA HIS A 9 6.53 7.94 -11.51
C HIS A 9 6.05 7.22 -10.25
N ALA A 10 6.95 7.07 -9.28
CA ALA A 10 6.61 6.84 -7.89
C ALA A 10 5.91 8.11 -7.42
N GLY A 11 4.68 8.29 -7.89
CA GLY A 11 3.87 9.44 -7.56
C GLY A 11 3.53 9.42 -6.07
N PRO A 12 2.97 10.53 -5.56
CA PRO A 12 2.54 10.62 -4.17
C PRO A 12 1.66 9.44 -3.71
N LEU A 13 0.92 8.80 -4.62
CA LEU A 13 0.15 7.59 -4.30
C LEU A 13 1.00 6.37 -3.92
N THR A 14 2.14 6.14 -4.58
CA THR A 14 3.04 5.04 -4.22
C THR A 14 3.61 5.26 -2.82
N LEU A 15 3.95 6.52 -2.49
CA LEU A 15 4.38 6.90 -1.15
C LEU A 15 3.28 6.65 -0.11
N CYS A 16 2.03 7.03 -0.40
CA CYS A 16 0.89 6.73 0.46
C CYS A 16 0.73 5.22 0.70
N ILE A 17 0.78 4.39 -0.34
CA ILE A 17 0.70 2.92 -0.23
C ILE A 17 1.76 2.41 0.76
N TYR A 18 3.01 2.80 0.58
CA TYR A 18 4.10 2.37 1.47
C TYR A 18 3.95 2.88 2.89
N LEU A 19 3.51 4.12 3.08
CA LEU A 19 3.24 4.66 4.42
C LEU A 19 2.13 3.88 5.13
N LEU A 20 1.03 3.54 4.43
CA LEU A 20 -0.05 2.74 5.00
C LEU A 20 0.41 1.31 5.38
N VAL A 21 1.21 0.64 4.55
CA VAL A 21 1.76 -0.68 4.89
C VAL A 21 2.66 -0.60 6.12
N ASN A 22 3.57 0.36 6.15
CA ASN A 22 4.51 0.55 7.27
C ASN A 22 3.75 0.87 8.56
N LEU A 23 2.74 1.74 8.51
CA LEU A 23 1.90 2.05 9.66
C LEU A 23 1.22 0.77 10.20
N GLY A 24 0.61 -0.03 9.33
CA GLY A 24 -0.01 -1.29 9.76
C GLY A 24 0.98 -2.34 10.26
N ALA A 25 2.23 -2.33 9.75
CA ALA A 25 3.30 -3.19 10.26
C ALA A 25 3.75 -2.76 11.67
N ILE A 26 3.97 -1.47 11.89
CA ILE A 26 4.31 -0.89 13.20
C ILE A 26 3.21 -1.20 14.21
N LEU A 27 1.94 -0.99 13.84
CA LEU A 27 0.81 -1.29 14.72
C LEU A 27 0.71 -2.78 15.06
N ARG A 28 1.10 -3.70 14.17
CA ARG A 28 1.14 -5.14 14.49
C ARG A 28 2.29 -5.53 15.39
N VAL A 29 3.48 -4.95 15.18
CA VAL A 29 4.70 -5.30 15.92
C VAL A 29 4.69 -4.66 17.31
N PHE A 30 4.36 -3.37 17.38
CA PHE A 30 4.43 -2.59 18.62
C PHE A 30 3.07 -2.44 19.30
N GLY A 31 1.96 -2.72 18.61
CA GLY A 31 0.62 -2.64 19.19
C GLY A 31 0.43 -3.45 20.47
N PRO A 32 0.88 -4.72 20.55
CA PRO A 32 0.83 -5.50 21.78
C PRO A 32 1.72 -4.96 22.90
N ALA A 33 2.72 -4.13 22.58
CA ALA A 33 3.57 -3.45 23.57
C ALA A 33 2.97 -2.13 24.07
N THR A 34 1.81 -1.73 23.55
CA THR A 34 1.06 -0.57 24.05
C THR A 34 -0.05 -1.01 24.99
N ASP A 35 -0.35 -0.22 26.02
CA ASP A 35 -1.52 -0.41 26.90
C ASP A 35 -2.87 -0.20 26.20
N LEU A 36 -2.90 -0.10 24.87
CA LEU A 36 -4.13 0.04 24.12
C LEU A 36 -4.85 -1.30 23.94
N PRO A 37 -6.18 -1.28 23.80
CA PRO A 37 -6.96 -2.47 23.50
C PRO A 37 -6.49 -3.12 22.19
N THR A 38 -6.00 -4.36 22.28
CA THR A 38 -5.42 -5.09 21.13
C THR A 38 -6.39 -5.21 19.96
N ASN A 39 -7.69 -5.36 20.24
CA ASN A 39 -8.75 -5.40 19.22
C ASN A 39 -8.80 -4.10 18.39
N ILE A 40 -8.66 -2.94 19.03
CA ILE A 40 -8.65 -1.63 18.34
C ILE A 40 -7.37 -1.50 17.52
N VAL A 41 -6.22 -1.81 18.11
CA VAL A 41 -4.92 -1.68 17.42
C VAL A 41 -4.84 -2.60 16.19
N LEU A 42 -5.28 -3.85 16.32
CA LEU A 42 -5.37 -4.78 15.19
C LEU A 42 -6.43 -4.36 14.17
N GLY A 43 -7.55 -3.78 14.60
CA GLY A 43 -8.56 -3.21 13.71
C GLY A 43 -8.01 -2.08 12.84
N VAL A 44 -7.29 -1.13 13.44
CA VAL A 44 -6.62 -0.04 12.70
C VAL A 44 -5.54 -0.59 11.77
N ALA A 45 -4.74 -1.57 12.22
CA ALA A 45 -3.74 -2.22 11.37
C ALA A 45 -4.36 -2.96 10.18
N ALA A 46 -5.53 -3.57 10.37
CA ALA A 46 -6.28 -4.23 9.30
C ALA A 46 -6.77 -3.21 8.28
N VAL A 47 -7.40 -2.10 8.71
CA VAL A 47 -7.85 -1.02 7.83
C VAL A 47 -6.68 -0.40 7.07
N ALA A 48 -5.54 -0.17 7.72
CA ALA A 48 -4.36 0.39 7.08
C ALA A 48 -3.83 -0.53 5.96
N TRP A 49 -3.79 -1.85 6.21
CA TRP A 49 -3.39 -2.83 5.20
C TRP A 49 -4.41 -2.93 4.05
N SER A 50 -5.69 -3.08 4.37
CA SER A 50 -6.76 -3.14 3.36
C SER A 50 -6.77 -1.90 2.48
N GLY A 51 -6.63 -0.71 3.08
CA GLY A 51 -6.52 0.55 2.35
C GLY A 51 -5.31 0.59 1.43
N SER A 52 -4.15 0.12 1.88
CA SER A 52 -2.94 0.05 1.05
C SER A 52 -3.10 -0.89 -0.14
N TYR A 53 -3.63 -2.10 0.07
CA TYR A 53 -3.90 -3.05 -1.01
C TYR A 53 -4.96 -2.54 -1.99
N LEU A 54 -6.02 -1.89 -1.49
CA LEU A 54 -7.06 -1.30 -2.33
C LEU A 54 -6.48 -0.17 -3.18
N LEU A 55 -5.68 0.74 -2.60
CA LEU A 55 -5.00 1.79 -3.34
C LEU A 55 -4.05 1.19 -4.38
N PHE A 56 -3.30 0.15 -4.02
CA PHE A 56 -2.43 -0.56 -4.94
C PHE A 56 -3.21 -1.14 -6.12
N ALA A 57 -4.32 -1.83 -5.86
CA ALA A 57 -5.18 -2.38 -6.90
C ALA A 57 -5.80 -1.27 -7.79
N LEU A 58 -6.22 -0.15 -7.22
CA LEU A 58 -6.80 0.96 -7.97
C LEU A 58 -5.75 1.72 -8.80
N VAL A 59 -4.51 1.80 -8.34
CA VAL A 59 -3.42 2.50 -9.04
C VAL A 59 -2.76 1.61 -10.09
N TYR A 60 -2.40 0.39 -9.72
CA TYR A 60 -1.64 -0.53 -10.57
C TYR A 60 -2.53 -1.52 -11.33
N GLY A 61 -3.74 -1.83 -10.84
CA GLY A 61 -4.72 -2.66 -11.55
C GLY A 61 -5.10 -2.12 -12.94
N PRO A 62 -5.44 -0.83 -13.12
CA PRO A 62 -5.70 -0.30 -14.47
C PRO A 62 -4.45 -0.29 -15.35
N PHE A 63 -3.24 -0.26 -14.80
CA PHE A 63 -2.00 -0.45 -15.56
C PHE A 63 -1.85 -1.87 -16.10
N LEU A 64 -2.39 -2.88 -15.40
CA LEU A 64 -2.39 -4.29 -15.83
C LEU A 64 -3.51 -4.58 -16.83
N LEU A 65 -4.65 -3.90 -16.70
CA LEU A 65 -5.82 -4.06 -17.58
C LEU A 65 -5.72 -3.22 -18.86
N ARG A 66 -4.85 -2.21 -18.89
CA ARG A 66 -4.57 -1.45 -20.11
C ARG A 66 -3.73 -2.30 -21.07
N PRO A 67 -4.07 -2.33 -22.38
CA PRO A 67 -3.21 -2.91 -23.39
C PRO A 67 -1.82 -2.27 -23.30
N SER A 68 -0.77 -3.08 -23.41
CA SER A 68 0.57 -2.55 -23.64
C SER A 68 0.52 -1.71 -24.91
N ILE A 69 0.99 -0.46 -24.82
CA ILE A 69 1.12 0.48 -25.94
C ILE A 69 2.21 0.03 -26.94
N ASP A 70 2.44 -1.28 -27.06
CA ASP A 70 3.31 -1.96 -28.01
C ASP A 70 2.43 -2.64 -29.08
N GLU A 71 1.54 -1.87 -29.69
CA GLU A 71 0.98 -2.11 -31.04
C GLU A 71 1.14 -0.85 -31.88
#